data_AF-A0A934ZUI2-F1
#
_entry.id   AF-A0A934ZUI2-F1
#
_cell.length_a   1.000
_cell.length_b   1.000
_cell.length_c   1.000
_cell.angle_alpha   90.00
_cell.angle_beta   90.00
_cell.angle_gamma   90.00
#
_symmetry.space_group_name_H-M   'P 1'
#
loop_
_entity.id
_entity.type
_entity.pdbx_description
1 polymer ?
#
loop_
_entity_poly.entity_id
_entity_poly.type
_entity_poly.pdbx_seq_one_letter_code
_entity_poly.pdbx_strand_id
1 'polypeptide(L)'
;MSPRLRRRLALVGAVSLLGALVLLPSLAPATVEEQRARLPPPADRAQCPNPVEGVWKSLRWYPGNEAWYSFVLEIHQNGNRLTGQIDAYSWDSPPNVSEPGPCLPGLSHWVVTQTAEGTMDGLRLNFHGTRWQVRQVFCGPRPFGYNLDNFSGVIDTALQEFQSVNNDGGAQIDEPTVFRRIRCFEPPPQPHPIVRPPSFQPPRRRWGCSR
;
A
#
# COMPACT_ATOMS: atom_id res chain seq x y z
N MET A 1 36.71 -15.93 -47.73
CA MET A 1 35.97 -14.89 -46.97
C MET A 1 36.97 -14.15 -46.07
N SER A 2 37.19 -12.85 -46.29
CA SER A 2 38.32 -12.10 -45.71
C SER A 2 38.20 -11.93 -44.18
N PRO A 3 39.29 -12.08 -43.40
CA PRO A 3 39.28 -11.96 -41.94
C PRO A 3 38.82 -10.57 -41.43
N ARG A 4 38.92 -9.52 -42.26
CA ARG A 4 38.41 -8.18 -41.95
C ARG A 4 36.87 -8.11 -41.97
N LEU A 5 36.21 -8.92 -42.80
CA LEU A 5 34.75 -8.98 -42.88
C LEU A 5 34.15 -9.68 -41.64
N ARG A 6 34.83 -10.73 -41.15
CA ARG A 6 34.44 -11.47 -39.92
C ARG A 6 34.51 -10.59 -38.67
N ARG A 7 35.55 -9.74 -38.54
CA ARG A 7 35.66 -8.79 -37.41
C ARG A 7 34.57 -7.71 -37.42
N ARG A 8 34.21 -7.19 -38.59
CA ARG A 8 33.15 -6.16 -38.71
C ARG A 8 31.77 -6.74 -38.40
N LEU A 9 31.47 -7.96 -38.86
CA LEU A 9 30.23 -8.67 -38.54
C LEU A 9 30.13 -9.02 -37.04
N ALA A 10 31.25 -9.43 -36.41
CA ALA A 10 31.28 -9.71 -34.98
C ALA A 10 31.04 -8.46 -34.11
N LEU A 11 31.60 -7.31 -34.50
CA LEU A 11 31.38 -6.03 -33.81
C LEU A 11 29.94 -5.52 -33.96
N VAL A 12 29.34 -5.63 -35.14
CA VAL A 12 27.92 -5.25 -35.36
C VAL A 12 26.97 -6.17 -34.61
N GLY A 13 27.25 -7.48 -34.55
CA GLY A 13 26.49 -8.44 -33.76
C GLY A 13 26.52 -8.13 -32.26
N ALA A 14 27.70 -7.81 -31.72
CA ALA A 14 27.86 -7.49 -30.29
C ALA A 14 27.14 -6.20 -29.88
N VAL A 15 27.18 -5.15 -30.71
CA VAL A 15 26.47 -3.88 -30.44
C VAL A 15 24.95 -4.06 -30.53
N SER A 16 24.47 -4.92 -31.44
CA SER A 16 23.04 -5.22 -31.59
C SER A 16 22.48 -6.02 -30.40
N LEU A 17 23.27 -6.96 -29.87
CA LEU A 17 22.91 -7.72 -28.65
C LEU A 17 22.92 -6.83 -27.39
N LEU A 18 23.89 -5.92 -27.25
CA LEU A 18 23.92 -4.95 -26.15
C LEU A 18 22.77 -3.93 -26.25
N GLY A 19 22.42 -3.47 -27.44
CA GLY A 19 21.27 -2.58 -27.65
C GLY A 19 19.93 -3.24 -27.31
N ALA A 20 19.75 -4.52 -27.66
CA ALA A 20 18.56 -5.28 -27.31
C ALA A 20 18.43 -5.50 -25.79
N LEU A 21 19.53 -5.76 -25.08
CA LEU A 21 19.53 -5.95 -23.62
C LEU A 21 19.21 -4.66 -22.83
N VAL A 22 19.46 -3.48 -23.39
CA VAL A 22 19.17 -2.19 -22.74
C VAL A 22 17.78 -1.65 -23.09
N LEU A 23 17.19 -2.07 -24.22
CA LEU A 23 15.89 -1.58 -24.72
C LEU A 23 14.70 -2.54 -24.47
N LEU A 24 14.93 -3.71 -23.87
CA LEU A 24 13.89 -4.67 -23.49
C LEU A 24 13.38 -4.62 -22.02
N PRO A 25 13.56 -3.55 -21.19
CA PRO A 25 13.01 -3.57 -19.83
C PRO A 25 11.47 -3.42 -19.80
N SER A 26 10.80 -3.25 -20.95
CA SER A 26 9.34 -3.04 -21.01
C SER A 26 8.49 -4.32 -20.93
N LEU A 27 9.10 -5.50 -20.78
CA LEU A 27 8.38 -6.80 -20.73
C LEU A 27 8.51 -7.54 -19.40
N ALA A 28 9.28 -7.03 -18.44
CA ALA A 28 9.35 -7.62 -17.10
C ALA A 28 8.15 -7.13 -16.26
N PRO A 29 7.59 -7.98 -15.36
CA PRO A 29 6.60 -7.51 -14.40
C PRO A 29 7.15 -6.32 -13.61
N ALA A 30 6.30 -5.33 -13.32
CA ALA A 30 6.72 -4.07 -12.71
C ALA A 30 7.53 -4.35 -11.44
N THR A 31 8.80 -3.95 -11.47
CA THR A 31 9.72 -4.21 -10.34
C THR A 31 9.23 -3.48 -9.09
N VAL A 32 9.63 -3.96 -7.91
CA VAL A 32 9.37 -3.29 -6.61
C VAL A 32 9.73 -1.79 -6.66
N GLU A 33 10.85 -1.46 -7.31
CA GLU A 33 11.31 -0.07 -7.45
C GLU A 33 10.44 0.76 -8.41
N GLU A 34 9.90 0.14 -9.46
CA GLU A 34 8.97 0.79 -10.37
C GLU A 34 7.62 1.06 -9.70
N GLN A 35 7.12 0.12 -8.90
CA GLN A 35 5.93 0.34 -8.06
C GLN A 35 6.20 1.49 -7.08
N ARG A 36 7.32 1.45 -6.36
CA ARG A 36 7.76 2.48 -5.41
C ARG A 36 7.77 3.88 -6.02
N ALA A 37 8.32 4.02 -7.22
CA ALA A 37 8.47 5.31 -7.91
C ALA A 37 7.12 5.97 -8.26
N ARG A 38 6.05 5.18 -8.38
CA ARG A 38 4.69 5.65 -8.69
C ARG A 38 3.88 6.04 -7.46
N LEU A 39 4.33 5.65 -6.27
CA LEU A 39 3.61 5.93 -5.03
C LEU A 39 3.82 7.37 -4.59
N PRO A 40 2.81 7.99 -3.94
CA PRO A 40 2.96 9.33 -3.36
C PRO A 40 4.10 9.35 -2.32
N PRO A 41 4.55 10.53 -1.86
CA PRO A 41 5.51 10.61 -0.76
C PRO A 41 5.01 9.87 0.48
N PRO A 42 5.91 9.23 1.27
CA PRO A 42 5.51 8.55 2.48
C PRO A 42 5.03 9.55 3.53
N ALA A 43 4.14 9.10 4.41
CA ALA A 43 3.80 9.83 5.63
C ALA A 43 5.07 10.10 6.45
N ASP A 44 5.13 11.27 7.10
CA ASP A 44 6.25 11.63 7.96
C ASP A 44 6.33 10.66 9.14
N ARG A 45 7.45 9.95 9.26
CA ARG A 45 7.70 8.99 10.34
C ARG A 45 7.50 9.60 11.73
N ALA A 46 7.81 10.88 11.93
CA ALA A 46 7.62 11.54 13.22
C ALA A 46 6.14 11.63 13.63
N GLN A 47 5.23 11.59 12.66
CA GLN A 47 3.77 11.62 12.86
C GLN A 47 3.19 10.21 13.06
N CYS A 48 4.02 9.17 12.99
CA CYS A 48 3.61 7.78 12.90
C CYS A 48 4.30 6.93 13.98
N PRO A 49 3.98 7.14 15.26
CA PRO A 49 4.63 6.42 16.35
C PRO A 49 4.37 4.91 16.30
N ASN A 50 3.20 4.50 15.82
CA ASN A 50 2.91 3.11 15.53
C ASN A 50 3.45 2.74 14.13
N PRO A 51 4.41 1.81 14.01
CA PRO A 51 4.98 1.42 12.71
C PRO A 51 4.05 0.56 11.85
N VAL A 52 2.93 0.08 12.39
CA VAL A 52 1.94 -0.79 11.70
C VAL A 52 0.66 -0.03 11.33
N GLU A 53 0.07 0.71 12.26
CA GLU A 53 -1.23 1.36 12.03
C GLU A 53 -1.21 2.48 10.99
N GLY A 54 -2.26 2.53 10.18
CA GLY A 54 -2.48 3.63 9.23
C GLY A 54 -3.07 3.16 7.91
N VAL A 55 -2.95 4.04 6.91
CA VAL A 55 -3.39 3.80 5.54
C VAL A 55 -2.19 3.57 4.66
N TRP A 56 -2.21 2.43 3.97
CA TRP A 56 -1.14 1.95 3.11
C TRP A 56 -1.65 1.82 1.69
N LYS A 57 -0.97 2.44 0.72
CA LYS A 57 -1.37 2.42 -0.69
C LYS A 57 -0.31 1.70 -1.53
N SER A 58 -0.77 0.82 -2.42
CA SER A 58 0.02 0.28 -3.52
C SER A 58 -0.53 0.76 -4.87
N LEU A 59 0.29 0.63 -5.91
CA LEU A 59 -0.08 0.91 -7.29
C LEU A 59 0.81 0.10 -8.22
N ARG A 60 0.19 -0.70 -9.09
CA ARG A 60 0.90 -1.52 -10.07
C ARG A 60 0.06 -1.75 -11.32
N TRP A 61 0.72 -1.94 -12.44
CA TRP A 61 0.11 -2.48 -13.65
C TRP A 61 0.30 -4.00 -13.67
N TYR A 62 -0.77 -4.74 -13.90
CA TYR A 62 -0.75 -6.19 -13.87
C TYR A 62 -0.92 -6.77 -15.28
N PRO A 63 0.12 -7.43 -15.85
CA PRO A 63 0.07 -7.95 -17.22
C PRO A 63 -0.95 -9.07 -17.41
N GLY A 64 -1.29 -9.83 -16.36
CA GLY A 64 -2.17 -10.99 -16.48
C GLY A 64 -3.60 -10.65 -16.91
N ASN A 65 -4.06 -9.43 -16.65
CA ASN A 65 -5.35 -8.94 -17.14
C ASN A 65 -5.27 -7.56 -17.82
N GLU A 66 -4.05 -7.12 -18.13
CA GLU A 66 -3.77 -5.81 -18.75
C GLU A 66 -4.40 -4.60 -18.04
N ALA A 67 -4.58 -4.69 -16.72
CA ALA A 67 -5.23 -3.66 -15.92
C ALA A 67 -4.31 -3.08 -14.85
N TRP A 68 -4.60 -1.86 -14.43
CA TRP A 68 -4.02 -1.30 -13.23
C TRP A 68 -4.73 -1.80 -11.99
N TYR A 69 -3.97 -1.91 -10.91
CA TYR A 69 -4.44 -2.18 -9.56
C TYR A 69 -3.85 -1.17 -8.59
N SER A 70 -4.73 -0.58 -7.77
CA SER A 70 -4.32 0.10 -6.55
C SER A 70 -5.01 -0.56 -5.37
N PHE A 71 -4.23 -0.98 -4.39
CA PHE A 71 -4.79 -1.47 -3.13
C PHE A 71 -4.58 -0.42 -2.05
N VAL A 72 -5.63 -0.16 -1.27
CA VAL A 72 -5.57 0.70 -0.09
C VAL A 72 -5.92 -0.14 1.13
N LEU A 73 -4.94 -0.34 2.00
CA LEU A 73 -5.12 -1.04 3.27
C LEU A 73 -5.36 0.00 4.36
N GLU A 74 -6.43 -0.15 5.11
CA GLU A 74 -6.62 0.51 6.39
C GLU A 74 -6.34 -0.53 7.48
N ILE A 75 -5.26 -0.36 8.26
CA ILE A 75 -4.79 -1.35 9.23
C ILE A 75 -4.84 -0.76 10.64
N HIS A 76 -5.65 -1.37 11.51
CA HIS A 76 -5.73 -1.11 12.94
C HIS A 76 -5.08 -2.25 13.71
N GLN A 77 -4.35 -1.94 14.78
CA GLN A 77 -3.58 -2.92 15.55
C GLN A 77 -4.10 -3.03 16.99
N ASN A 78 -4.31 -4.26 17.45
CA ASN A 78 -4.53 -4.57 18.87
C ASN A 78 -3.64 -5.74 19.29
N GLY A 79 -2.52 -5.41 19.97
CA GLY A 79 -1.48 -6.38 20.26
C GLY A 79 -0.91 -6.99 18.97
N ASN A 80 -1.04 -8.32 18.82
CA ASN A 80 -0.59 -9.04 17.63
C ASN A 80 -1.71 -9.31 16.62
N ARG A 81 -2.92 -8.78 16.85
CA ARG A 81 -4.07 -8.89 15.94
C ARG A 81 -4.21 -7.61 15.13
N LEU A 82 -4.59 -7.78 13.86
CA LEU A 82 -4.86 -6.70 12.92
C LEU A 82 -6.31 -6.79 12.45
N THR A 83 -6.93 -5.63 12.25
CA THR A 83 -8.28 -5.50 11.68
C THR A 83 -8.33 -4.32 10.73
N GLY A 84 -9.29 -4.32 9.81
CA GLY A 84 -9.56 -3.13 9.01
C GLY A 84 -10.19 -3.46 7.66
N GLN A 85 -9.70 -2.81 6.62
CA GLN A 85 -10.28 -2.88 5.28
C GLN A 85 -9.21 -2.93 4.19
N ILE A 86 -9.56 -3.58 3.06
CA ILE A 86 -8.79 -3.56 1.82
C ILE A 86 -9.71 -3.05 0.72
N ASP A 87 -9.41 -1.89 0.16
CA ASP A 87 -10.04 -1.43 -1.06
C ASP A 87 -9.15 -1.79 -2.26
N ALA A 88 -9.71 -2.51 -3.21
CA ALA A 88 -9.08 -2.85 -4.47
C ALA A 88 -9.72 -2.03 -5.60
N TYR A 89 -8.93 -1.13 -6.16
CA TYR A 89 -9.28 -0.32 -7.32
C TYR A 89 -8.67 -0.98 -8.55
N SER A 90 -9.45 -1.12 -9.61
CA SER A 90 -8.93 -1.60 -10.89
C SER A 90 -9.53 -0.82 -12.05
N TRP A 91 -8.70 -0.51 -13.03
CA TRP A 91 -9.11 0.16 -14.26
C TRP A 91 -8.24 -0.24 -15.45
N ASP A 92 -8.83 -0.16 -16.63
CA ASP A 92 -8.17 -0.47 -17.89
C ASP A 92 -7.50 0.80 -18.45
N SER A 93 -6.18 0.80 -18.49
CA SER A 93 -5.37 1.78 -19.21
C SER A 93 -3.99 1.20 -19.56
N PRO A 94 -3.30 1.75 -20.57
CA PRO A 94 -1.95 1.32 -20.91
C PRO A 94 -0.96 1.40 -19.73
N PRO A 95 0.11 0.60 -19.71
CA PRO A 95 1.09 0.54 -18.61
C PRO A 95 1.88 1.83 -18.37
N ASN A 96 1.81 2.79 -19.28
CA ASN A 96 2.39 4.13 -19.14
C ASN A 96 1.38 5.19 -18.65
N VAL A 97 0.13 4.82 -18.38
CA VAL A 97 -0.95 5.71 -17.94
C VAL A 97 -1.53 5.18 -16.63
N SER A 98 -0.94 5.60 -15.51
CA SER A 98 -1.27 5.09 -14.16
C SER A 98 -2.52 5.68 -13.53
N GLU A 99 -3.22 6.57 -14.22
CA GLU A 99 -4.48 7.14 -13.76
C GLU A 99 -5.62 6.61 -14.63
N PRO A 100 -6.82 6.40 -14.07
CA PRO A 100 -7.96 5.98 -14.84
C PRO A 100 -8.31 7.01 -15.92
N GLY A 101 -8.43 6.55 -17.16
CA GLY A 101 -8.90 7.36 -18.27
C GLY A 101 -10.43 7.55 -18.26
N PRO A 102 -10.98 8.23 -19.29
CA PRO A 102 -12.43 8.30 -19.47
C PRO A 102 -13.01 6.91 -19.73
N CYS A 103 -14.25 6.69 -19.29
CA CYS A 103 -14.97 5.45 -19.57
C CYS A 103 -15.35 5.33 -21.04
N LEU A 104 -14.78 4.33 -21.73
CA LEU A 104 -15.06 4.00 -23.13
C LEU A 104 -15.66 2.59 -23.24
N PRO A 105 -16.42 2.28 -24.31
CA PRO A 105 -16.93 0.93 -24.53
C PRO A 105 -15.80 -0.10 -24.53
N GLY A 106 -15.98 -1.17 -23.75
CA GLY A 106 -14.99 -2.24 -23.60
C GLY A 106 -13.98 -2.04 -22.47
N LEU A 107 -13.93 -0.86 -21.84
CA LEU A 107 -13.10 -0.62 -20.66
C LEU A 107 -13.87 -0.86 -19.36
N SER A 108 -13.14 -1.35 -18.36
CA SER A 108 -13.60 -1.60 -17.01
C SER A 108 -12.95 -0.63 -16.04
N HIS A 109 -13.72 -0.17 -15.06
CA HIS A 109 -13.20 0.56 -13.91
C HIS A 109 -14.14 0.33 -12.72
N TRP A 110 -13.62 -0.25 -11.65
CA TRP A 110 -14.40 -0.63 -10.48
C TRP A 110 -13.58 -0.55 -9.19
N VAL A 111 -14.32 -0.58 -8.08
CA VAL A 111 -13.79 -0.68 -6.71
C VAL A 111 -14.51 -1.81 -6.00
N VAL A 112 -13.73 -2.73 -5.46
CA VAL A 112 -14.19 -3.73 -4.49
C VAL A 112 -13.63 -3.34 -3.13
N THR A 113 -14.45 -3.48 -2.10
CA THR A 113 -14.02 -3.32 -0.71
C THR A 113 -14.10 -4.65 0.00
N GLN A 114 -13.14 -4.90 0.88
CA GLN A 114 -13.05 -6.11 1.67
C GLN A 114 -12.94 -5.75 3.14
N THR A 115 -13.73 -6.41 3.99
CA THR A 115 -13.39 -6.48 5.42
C THR A 115 -12.13 -7.31 5.57
N ALA A 116 -11.21 -6.91 6.44
CA ALA A 116 -9.91 -7.55 6.55
C ALA A 116 -9.47 -7.78 7.99
N GLU A 117 -8.72 -8.85 8.18
CA GLU A 117 -8.16 -9.30 9.44
C GLU A 117 -6.71 -9.74 9.22
N GLY A 118 -5.96 -9.86 10.31
CA GLY A 118 -4.58 -10.28 10.20
C GLY A 118 -3.89 -10.52 11.53
N THR A 119 -2.62 -10.88 11.43
CA THR A 119 -1.73 -11.08 12.56
C THR A 119 -0.36 -10.51 12.27
N MET A 120 0.39 -10.21 13.33
CA MET A 120 1.77 -9.75 13.22
C MET A 120 2.70 -10.42 14.23
N ASP A 121 3.95 -10.54 13.82
CA ASP A 121 5.09 -10.88 14.66
C ASP A 121 6.19 -9.83 14.42
N GLY A 122 6.34 -8.91 15.37
CA GLY A 122 7.21 -7.73 15.21
C GLY A 122 6.78 -6.85 14.04
N LEU A 123 7.55 -6.81 12.97
CA LEU A 123 7.24 -6.04 11.74
C LEU A 123 6.81 -6.95 10.58
N ARG A 124 6.68 -8.26 10.80
CA ARG A 124 6.16 -9.20 9.81
C ARG A 124 4.63 -9.28 9.95
N LEU A 125 3.93 -9.02 8.87
CA LEU A 125 2.46 -8.98 8.83
C LEU A 125 1.93 -10.08 7.91
N ASN A 126 0.75 -10.59 8.27
CA ASN A 126 -0.19 -11.23 7.37
C ASN A 126 -1.53 -10.49 7.52
N PHE A 127 -2.06 -9.95 6.42
CA PHE A 127 -3.31 -9.19 6.40
C PHE A 127 -4.12 -9.59 5.16
N HIS A 128 -5.34 -10.07 5.37
CA HIS A 128 -6.14 -10.66 4.32
C HIS A 128 -7.61 -10.26 4.41
N GLY A 129 -8.28 -10.25 3.26
CA GLY A 129 -9.71 -10.07 3.16
C GLY A 129 -10.47 -11.27 3.73
N THR A 130 -11.62 -11.03 4.36
CA THR A 130 -12.51 -12.06 4.91
C THR A 130 -13.87 -12.08 4.21
N ARG A 131 -14.32 -10.92 3.72
CA ARG A 131 -15.56 -10.74 2.95
C ARG A 131 -15.36 -9.61 1.98
N TRP A 132 -15.94 -9.70 0.79
CA TRP A 132 -15.86 -8.66 -0.23
C TRP A 132 -17.24 -8.21 -0.69
N GLN A 133 -17.31 -7.00 -1.22
CA GLN A 133 -18.46 -6.49 -1.95
C GLN A 133 -18.02 -5.47 -2.99
N VAL A 134 -18.77 -5.37 -4.09
CA VAL A 134 -18.58 -4.28 -5.05
C VAL A 134 -19.00 -2.97 -4.38
N ARG A 135 -18.04 -2.05 -4.20
CA ARG A 135 -18.30 -0.71 -3.67
C ARG A 135 -18.83 0.20 -4.77
N GLN A 136 -18.19 0.16 -5.94
CA GLN A 136 -18.55 1.02 -7.06
C GLN A 136 -18.12 0.42 -8.40
N VAL A 137 -18.90 0.67 -9.44
CA VAL A 137 -18.52 0.42 -10.84
C VAL A 137 -18.65 1.75 -11.56
N PHE A 138 -17.57 2.25 -12.13
CA PHE A 138 -17.56 3.48 -12.91
C PHE A 138 -17.93 3.18 -14.37
N CYS A 139 -17.39 2.09 -14.92
CA CYS A 139 -17.76 1.56 -16.23
C CYS A 139 -17.36 0.09 -16.38
N GLY A 140 -17.87 -0.52 -17.46
CA GLY A 140 -17.68 -1.93 -17.75
C GLY A 140 -18.65 -2.82 -16.96
N PRO A 141 -18.48 -4.14 -17.09
CA PRO A 141 -19.31 -5.08 -16.37
C PRO A 141 -19.03 -5.01 -14.86
N ARG A 142 -20.07 -5.25 -14.06
CA ARG A 142 -19.91 -5.43 -12.62
C ARG A 142 -19.13 -6.72 -12.35
N PRO A 143 -18.12 -6.72 -11.46
CA PRO A 143 -17.48 -7.95 -11.02
C PRO A 143 -18.49 -8.89 -10.35
N PHE A 144 -18.59 -10.14 -10.84
CA PHE A 144 -19.49 -11.17 -10.30
C PHE A 144 -18.80 -12.13 -9.31
N GLY A 145 -17.47 -12.16 -9.31
CA GLY A 145 -16.64 -12.92 -8.39
C GLY A 145 -15.36 -12.13 -8.09
N TYR A 146 -14.84 -12.28 -6.88
CA TYR A 146 -13.61 -11.64 -6.44
C TYR A 146 -12.87 -12.59 -5.49
N ASN A 147 -11.58 -12.80 -5.75
CA ASN A 147 -10.70 -13.59 -4.89
C ASN A 147 -10.16 -12.67 -3.80
N LEU A 148 -10.25 -13.09 -2.54
CA LEU A 148 -9.88 -12.23 -1.41
C LEU A 148 -8.36 -12.04 -1.39
N ASP A 149 -7.92 -10.79 -1.30
CA ASP A 149 -6.50 -10.47 -1.27
C ASP A 149 -5.87 -10.92 0.05
N ASN A 150 -4.62 -11.38 -0.01
CA ASN A 150 -3.87 -11.84 1.15
C ASN A 150 -2.42 -11.37 1.03
N PHE A 151 -2.12 -10.31 1.78
CA PHE A 151 -0.81 -9.69 1.78
C PHE A 151 0.01 -10.19 2.96
N SER A 152 1.17 -10.77 2.66
CA SER A 152 2.13 -11.19 3.68
C SER A 152 3.51 -10.61 3.39
N GLY A 153 4.19 -10.10 4.42
CA GLY A 153 5.41 -9.33 4.19
C GLY A 153 6.03 -8.73 5.45
N VAL A 154 6.92 -7.75 5.25
CA VAL A 154 7.62 -7.04 6.34
C VAL A 154 7.51 -5.53 6.14
N ILE A 155 7.33 -4.80 7.23
CA ILE A 155 7.39 -3.33 7.23
C ILE A 155 8.84 -2.86 7.32
N ASP A 156 9.23 -2.03 6.36
CA ASP A 156 10.41 -1.17 6.43
C ASP A 156 10.03 0.19 7.01
N THR A 157 10.43 0.43 8.26
CA THR A 157 10.13 1.67 8.98
C THR A 157 10.97 2.87 8.54
N ALA A 158 12.10 2.64 7.87
CA ALA A 158 12.92 3.72 7.32
C ALA A 158 12.29 4.28 6.05
N LEU A 159 11.71 3.40 5.22
CA LEU A 159 11.05 3.77 3.97
C LEU A 159 9.54 4.04 4.12
N GLN A 160 8.96 3.69 5.29
CA GLN A 160 7.51 3.69 5.54
C GLN A 160 6.77 2.85 4.50
N GLU A 161 7.28 1.63 4.29
CA GLU A 161 6.79 0.71 3.28
C GLU A 161 6.47 -0.66 3.86
N PHE A 162 5.42 -1.28 3.35
CA PHE A 162 5.11 -2.68 3.60
C PHE A 162 5.46 -3.46 2.34
N GLN A 163 6.57 -4.19 2.43
CA GLN A 163 7.14 -5.01 1.37
C GLN A 163 6.50 -6.38 1.44
N SER A 164 5.57 -6.67 0.53
CA SER A 164 4.66 -7.81 0.65
C SER A 164 4.51 -8.61 -0.64
N VAL A 165 3.87 -9.77 -0.50
CA VAL A 165 3.42 -10.63 -1.60
C VAL A 165 1.91 -10.82 -1.46
N ASN A 166 1.16 -10.58 -2.54
CA ASN A 166 -0.26 -10.92 -2.63
C ASN A 166 -0.43 -12.38 -3.03
N ASN A 167 -1.35 -13.05 -2.37
CA ASN A 167 -1.74 -14.43 -2.64
C ASN A 167 -3.27 -14.54 -2.62
N ASP A 168 -3.92 -14.00 -3.65
CA ASP A 168 -5.39 -13.97 -3.73
C ASP A 168 -6.01 -15.36 -3.99
N GLY A 169 -5.21 -16.34 -4.42
CA GLY A 169 -5.68 -17.68 -4.80
C GLY A 169 -6.34 -17.73 -6.18
N GLY A 170 -6.23 -16.64 -6.94
CA GLY A 170 -6.79 -16.43 -8.27
C GLY A 170 -5.72 -16.03 -9.28
N ALA A 171 -5.81 -14.81 -9.79
CA ALA A 171 -4.86 -14.31 -10.78
C ALA A 171 -3.57 -13.82 -10.12
N GLN A 172 -3.65 -13.30 -8.89
CA GLN A 172 -2.54 -12.65 -8.21
C GLN A 172 -1.94 -13.57 -7.14
N ILE A 173 -1.27 -14.63 -7.60
CA ILE A 173 -0.56 -15.62 -6.75
C ILE A 173 0.94 -15.33 -6.77
N ASP A 174 1.55 -15.30 -5.58
CA ASP A 174 2.96 -14.98 -5.37
C ASP A 174 3.39 -13.64 -5.99
N GLU A 175 2.49 -12.66 -5.95
CA GLU A 175 2.64 -11.38 -6.64
C GLU A 175 3.27 -10.30 -5.75
N PRO A 176 4.51 -9.84 -6.03
CA PRO A 176 5.15 -8.79 -5.25
C PRO A 176 4.36 -7.49 -5.29
N THR A 177 4.01 -6.99 -4.10
CA THR A 177 3.20 -5.78 -3.93
C THR A 177 3.81 -4.91 -2.85
N VAL A 178 4.20 -3.70 -3.25
CA VAL A 178 4.78 -2.71 -2.34
C VAL A 178 3.72 -1.72 -1.95
N PHE A 179 3.53 -1.55 -0.66
CA PHE A 179 2.69 -0.51 -0.12
C PHE A 179 3.55 0.59 0.49
N ARG A 180 3.11 1.83 0.34
CA ARG A 180 3.63 2.97 1.07
C ARG A 180 2.59 3.48 2.04
N ARG A 181 3.01 3.81 3.25
CA ARG A 181 2.14 4.47 4.21
C ARG A 181 1.87 5.89 3.75
N ILE A 182 0.63 6.20 3.43
CA ILE A 182 0.22 7.52 2.94
C ILE A 182 -0.41 8.38 4.04
N ARG A 183 -0.87 7.75 5.13
CA ARG A 183 -1.49 8.43 6.26
C ARG A 183 -1.32 7.60 7.52
N CYS A 184 -1.09 8.27 8.64
CA CYS A 184 -1.11 7.67 9.97
C CYS A 184 -2.43 8.01 10.64
N PHE A 185 -2.91 7.13 11.52
CA PHE A 185 -4.01 7.51 12.40
C PHE A 185 -3.48 8.50 13.43
N GLU A 186 -4.31 9.47 13.80
CA GLU A 186 -3.94 10.44 14.83
C GLU A 186 -3.44 9.70 16.07
N PRO A 187 -2.35 10.15 16.71
CA PRO A 187 -1.93 9.54 17.97
C PRO A 187 -3.09 9.63 18.96
N PRO A 188 -3.35 8.58 19.76
CA PRO A 188 -4.35 8.68 20.82
C PRO A 188 -4.01 9.88 21.71
N PRO A 189 -5.00 10.73 22.08
CA PRO A 189 -4.74 11.89 22.91
C PRO A 189 -4.04 11.44 24.20
N GLN A 190 -2.93 12.09 24.54
CA GLN A 190 -2.23 11.77 25.77
C GLN A 190 -3.19 11.94 26.96
N PRO A 191 -3.27 10.98 27.90
CA PRO A 191 -4.10 11.14 29.08
C PRO A 191 -3.61 12.35 29.88
N HIS A 192 -4.40 13.41 29.94
CA HIS A 192 -4.12 14.52 30.83
C HIS A 192 -4.20 14.00 32.28
N PRO A 193 -3.14 14.15 33.10
CA PRO A 193 -3.21 13.78 34.49
C PRO A 193 -4.35 14.58 35.14
N ILE A 194 -5.31 13.90 35.76
CA ILE A 194 -6.35 14.53 36.58
C ILE A 194 -5.65 15.07 37.83
N VAL A 195 -5.17 16.31 37.75
CA VAL A 195 -4.66 17.02 38.92
C VAL A 195 -5.87 17.42 39.75
N ARG A 196 -6.09 16.72 40.87
CA ARG A 196 -7.09 17.14 41.85
C ARG A 196 -6.72 18.57 42.30
N PRO A 197 -7.64 19.55 42.26
CA PRO A 197 -7.38 20.89 42.75
C PRO A 197 -6.88 20.80 44.21
N PRO A 198 -5.92 21.65 44.62
CA PRO A 198 -5.52 21.71 46.02
C PRO A 198 -6.76 21.94 46.89
N SER A 199 -6.83 21.27 48.03
CA SER A 199 -7.94 21.44 48.95
C SER A 199 -8.02 22.91 49.38
N PHE A 200 -9.16 23.55 49.12
CA PHE A 200 -9.41 24.88 49.60
C PHE A 200 -9.44 24.85 51.13
N GLN A 201 -8.45 25.47 51.78
CA GLN A 201 -8.45 25.69 53.22
C GLN A 201 -8.91 27.13 53.48
N PRO A 202 -10.16 27.34 53.96
CA PRO A 202 -10.59 28.68 54.34
C PRO A 202 -9.73 29.20 55.50
N PRO A 203 -9.42 30.51 55.54
CA PRO A 203 -8.67 31.10 56.63
C PRO A 203 -9.41 30.87 57.96
N ARG A 204 -8.70 30.35 58.96
CA ARG A 204 -9.23 30.19 60.33
C ARG A 204 -9.62 31.55 60.87
N ARG A 205 -10.92 31.84 60.96
CA ARG A 205 -11.44 33.03 61.65
C ARG A 205 -11.03 32.95 63.12
N ARG A 206 -10.09 33.79 63.55
CA ARG A 206 -9.87 34.08 64.97
C ARG A 206 -11.04 34.93 65.45
N TRP A 207 -12.02 34.32 66.11
CA TRP A 207 -12.99 35.03 66.92
C TRP A 207 -12.31 35.41 68.23
N GLY A 208 -11.80 36.65 68.29
CA GLY A 208 -11.44 37.29 69.55
C GLY A 208 -12.62 38.13 70.02
N CYS A 209 -13.30 37.68 71.06
CA CYS A 209 -14.15 38.56 71.86
C CYS A 209 -13.26 39.28 72.88
N SER A 210 -13.12 40.59 72.76
CA SER A 210 -12.54 41.45 73.79
C SER A 210 -13.60 42.47 74.18
N ARG A 211 -13.84 42.53 75.50
CA ARG A 211 -14.77 43.43 76.19
C ARG A 211 -14.36 44.89 76.08
#